data_AF-A0A7V3NBN5-F1
#
_entry.id   AF-A0A7V3NBN5-F1
#
_cell.length_a   1.000
_cell.length_b   1.000
_cell.length_c   1.000
_cell.angle_alpha   90.00
_cell.angle_beta   90.00
_cell.angle_gamma   90.00
#
_symmetry.space_group_name_H-M   'P 1'
#
loop_
_entity.id
_entity.type
_entity.pdbx_description
1 polymer ?
#
loop_
_entity_poly.entity_id
_entity_poly.type
_entity_poly.pdbx_seq_one_letter_code
_entity_poly.pdbx_strand_id
1 'polypeptide(L)'
;MADIYVARVDDPVAMGEVQAALRRDCPGLHLTAIHVDGQTALRAEHGGMRVFWIYRGQGEIWLPRGYRTQEGDGAPLPPEYQPDPAPPELVERLEILRNGVATVVAAARDPVRAVLGRWRAGVFVGEVAGDLWKLEHLPRPWSSDPAVQSALEWFFGTYRRYGYSTKQIDSYEAVQAGDQLVACGQEELRVRGQFDCLALENPHRRSSHVSAARRLRYLLDTAGGCNPHFDPFRRLPLTWQLDAPGGDGDGLNWVNSHVVNIPQETSPTHFHPVRPARGGQAQIEMYLVLDPTVYGLNTSGRKAWLVALPDLRDLSRYQRVPLEPGMFVYIPPGTGHRGLDVFVNVLTIPGFKPHNELYLDRDVAERAGDTTPYNENLLGMKNYERLEDYL
;
A
#
# COMPACT_ATOMS: atom_id res chain seq x y z
N MET A 1 -26.37 -3.20 -6.45
CA MET A 1 -25.57 -1.98 -6.68
C MET A 1 -24.78 -1.74 -5.43
N ALA A 2 -23.47 -1.64 -5.57
CA ALA A 2 -22.59 -1.33 -4.45
C ALA A 2 -22.40 0.20 -4.44
N ASP A 3 -22.81 0.86 -3.36
CA ASP A 3 -22.71 2.31 -3.25
C ASP A 3 -21.31 2.69 -2.76
N ILE A 4 -20.66 3.61 -3.48
CA ILE A 4 -19.47 4.29 -2.99
C ILE A 4 -19.89 5.36 -1.99
N TYR A 5 -19.07 5.59 -0.96
CA TYR A 5 -19.30 6.67 0.01
C TYR A 5 -18.12 7.63 -0.07
N VAL A 6 -18.42 8.92 -0.21
CA VAL A 6 -17.43 9.98 -0.39
C VAL A 6 -17.66 11.03 0.67
N ALA A 7 -16.61 11.39 1.40
CA ALA A 7 -16.67 12.41 2.43
C ALA A 7 -15.40 13.25 2.42
N ARG A 8 -15.48 14.49 2.91
CA ARG A 8 -14.29 15.17 3.40
C ARG A 8 -14.01 14.69 4.81
N VAL A 9 -12.74 14.45 5.16
CA VAL A 9 -12.37 13.97 6.50
C VAL A 9 -12.76 14.97 7.59
N ASP A 10 -12.84 16.26 7.25
CA ASP A 10 -13.25 17.36 8.13
C ASP A 10 -14.78 17.58 8.20
N ASP A 11 -15.59 16.77 7.51
CA ASP A 11 -17.06 16.76 7.59
C ASP A 11 -17.54 15.58 8.45
N PRO A 12 -17.93 15.80 9.72
CA PRO A 12 -18.35 14.72 10.62
C PRO A 12 -19.61 13.99 10.17
N VAL A 13 -20.52 14.67 9.46
CA VAL A 13 -21.80 14.07 9.04
C VAL A 13 -21.54 13.09 7.91
N ALA A 14 -20.84 13.53 6.86
CA ALA A 14 -20.48 12.65 5.74
C ALA A 14 -19.55 11.52 6.18
N MET A 15 -18.59 11.79 7.07
CA MET A 15 -17.73 10.75 7.64
C MET A 15 -18.51 9.74 8.49
N GLY A 16 -19.63 10.14 9.11
CA GLY A 16 -20.51 9.24 9.83
C GLY A 16 -21.13 8.16 8.92
N GLU A 17 -21.45 8.48 7.68
CA GLU A 17 -21.96 7.53 6.67
C GLU A 17 -20.87 6.54 6.24
N VAL A 18 -19.65 7.03 5.97
CA VAL A 18 -18.49 6.19 5.68
C VAL A 18 -18.20 5.23 6.84
N GLN A 19 -18.21 5.72 8.08
CA GLN A 19 -18.02 4.90 9.28
C GLN A 19 -19.12 3.84 9.44
N ALA A 20 -20.36 4.15 9.05
CA ALA A 20 -21.46 3.19 9.09
C ALA A 20 -21.26 2.08 8.03
N ALA A 21 -20.86 2.46 6.81
CA ALA A 21 -20.54 1.51 5.75
C ALA A 21 -19.38 0.58 6.15
N LEU A 22 -18.28 1.15 6.65
CA LEU A 22 -17.13 0.37 7.10
C LEU A 22 -17.49 -0.57 8.25
N ARG A 23 -18.26 -0.12 9.26
CA ARG A 23 -18.68 -0.99 10.38
C ARG A 23 -19.59 -2.12 9.96
N ARG A 24 -20.43 -1.91 8.95
CA ARG A 24 -21.29 -2.95 8.37
C ARG A 24 -20.45 -4.02 7.67
N ASP A 25 -19.45 -3.60 6.90
CA ASP A 25 -18.68 -4.50 6.02
C ASP A 25 -17.45 -5.11 6.73
N CYS A 26 -16.93 -4.43 7.76
CA CYS A 26 -15.81 -4.85 8.60
C CYS A 26 -16.16 -4.64 10.09
N PRO A 27 -17.01 -5.52 10.67
CA PRO A 27 -17.43 -5.37 12.06
C PRO A 27 -16.23 -5.40 13.01
N GLY A 28 -16.19 -4.44 13.94
CA GLY A 28 -15.13 -4.30 14.93
C GLY A 28 -14.00 -3.35 14.54
N LEU A 29 -13.96 -2.82 13.30
CA LEU A 29 -13.02 -1.75 12.96
C LEU A 29 -13.57 -0.37 13.32
N HIS A 30 -12.67 0.52 13.76
CA HIS A 30 -13.02 1.87 14.21
C HIS A 30 -12.26 2.93 13.41
N LEU A 31 -12.97 3.70 12.60
CA LEU A 31 -12.41 4.81 11.80
C LEU A 31 -12.65 6.15 12.50
N THR A 32 -11.60 6.96 12.62
CA THR A 32 -11.61 8.21 13.39
C THR A 32 -10.75 9.28 12.71
N ALA A 33 -11.22 10.53 12.71
CA ALA A 33 -10.41 11.69 12.35
C ALA A 33 -9.75 12.25 13.62
N ILE A 34 -8.48 12.61 13.53
CA ILE A 34 -7.68 13.10 14.65
C ILE A 34 -6.99 14.40 14.25
N HIS A 35 -7.11 15.39 15.10
CA HIS A 35 -6.39 16.66 14.99
C HIS A 35 -5.29 16.70 16.04
N VAL A 36 -4.06 17.00 15.62
CA VAL A 36 -2.92 17.23 16.50
C VAL A 36 -2.54 18.70 16.42
N ASP A 37 -2.59 19.38 17.57
CA ASP A 37 -2.08 20.74 17.75
C ASP A 37 -1.23 20.78 19.04
N GLY A 38 0.04 21.15 18.89
CA GLY A 38 1.02 21.10 19.98
C GLY A 38 1.54 19.69 20.23
N GLN A 39 1.84 19.34 21.49
CA GLN A 39 2.41 18.05 21.88
C GLN A 39 1.34 17.13 22.46
N THR A 40 1.26 15.90 21.97
CA THR A 40 0.30 14.88 22.45
C THR A 40 0.86 13.46 22.30
N ALA A 41 0.07 12.46 22.70
CA ALA A 41 0.35 11.04 22.52
C ALA A 41 -0.74 10.38 21.67
N LEU A 42 -0.34 9.73 20.57
CA LEU A 42 -1.22 8.90 19.76
C LEU A 42 -1.18 7.46 20.29
N ARG A 43 -2.35 6.83 20.45
CA ARG A 43 -2.49 5.47 20.99
C ARG A 43 -3.73 4.76 20.47
N ALA A 44 -3.75 3.45 20.61
CA ALA A 44 -4.95 2.65 20.43
C ALA A 44 -5.99 3.00 21.51
N GLU A 45 -7.25 3.20 21.13
CA GLU A 45 -8.33 3.51 22.09
C GLU A 45 -8.90 2.25 22.73
N HIS A 46 -8.84 1.13 22.03
CA HIS A 46 -9.44 -0.15 22.41
C HIS A 46 -8.37 -1.21 22.70
N GLY A 47 -7.10 -0.79 22.86
CA GLY A 47 -5.97 -1.67 23.14
C GLY A 47 -5.56 -2.58 21.97
N GLY A 48 -6.04 -2.28 20.76
CA GLY A 48 -5.71 -2.98 19.53
C GLY A 48 -4.52 -2.37 18.80
N MET A 49 -4.57 -2.40 17.47
CA MET A 49 -3.59 -1.81 16.58
C MET A 49 -4.29 -0.67 15.86
N ARG A 50 -3.78 0.53 16.04
CA ARG A 50 -4.29 1.73 15.39
C ARG A 50 -3.24 2.27 14.42
N VAL A 51 -3.65 2.37 13.16
CA VAL A 51 -2.84 2.94 12.09
C VAL A 51 -3.32 4.36 11.86
N PHE A 52 -2.39 5.31 11.80
CA PHE A 52 -2.64 6.72 11.58
C PHE A 52 -2.01 7.12 10.25
N TRP A 53 -2.81 7.65 9.33
CA TRP A 53 -2.33 8.22 8.07
C TRP A 53 -2.44 9.74 8.14
N ILE A 54 -1.29 10.42 8.14
CA ILE A 54 -1.26 11.88 8.11
C ILE A 54 -1.71 12.30 6.72
N TYR A 55 -2.76 13.12 6.63
CA TYR A 55 -3.29 13.59 5.33
C TYR A 55 -3.14 15.09 5.11
N ARG A 56 -2.86 15.85 6.17
CA ARG A 56 -2.61 17.30 6.10
C ARG A 56 -1.67 17.73 7.22
N GLY A 57 -0.84 18.74 6.95
CA GLY A 57 0.04 19.37 7.94
C GLY A 57 1.38 18.65 8.12
N GLN A 58 2.10 19.06 9.16
CA GLN A 58 3.45 18.60 9.46
C GLN A 58 3.72 18.59 10.97
N GLY A 59 4.61 17.71 11.40
CA GLY A 59 5.00 17.62 12.79
C GLY A 59 6.24 16.77 12.97
N GLU A 60 6.42 16.26 14.18
CA GLU A 60 7.50 15.38 14.53
C GLU A 60 7.01 14.25 15.44
N ILE A 61 7.59 13.07 15.28
CA ILE A 61 7.42 11.92 16.17
C ILE A 61 8.69 11.70 16.99
N TRP A 62 8.54 11.45 18.29
CA TRP A 62 9.63 11.01 19.15
C TRP A 62 9.97 9.55 18.86
N LEU A 63 11.20 9.29 18.41
CA LEU A 63 11.72 7.94 18.24
C LEU A 63 12.91 7.74 19.17
N PRO A 64 12.86 6.78 20.11
CA PRO A 64 13.93 6.55 21.07
C PRO A 64 15.13 5.84 20.44
N ARG A 65 16.29 5.91 21.10
CA ARG A 65 17.43 5.03 20.88
C ARG A 65 16.97 3.58 20.95
N GLY A 66 17.45 2.76 20.01
CA GLY A 66 17.04 1.38 19.87
C GLY A 66 15.78 1.18 19.01
N TYR A 67 15.10 2.26 18.58
CA TYR A 67 14.05 2.15 17.57
C TYR A 67 14.61 1.53 16.28
N ARG A 68 13.93 0.51 15.76
CA ARG A 68 14.30 -0.20 14.53
C ARG A 68 13.27 0.08 13.45
N THR A 69 13.74 0.31 12.22
CA THR A 69 12.90 0.57 11.05
C THR A 69 13.46 -0.09 9.80
N GLN A 70 12.60 -0.55 8.89
CA GLN A 70 12.98 -1.00 7.55
C GLN A 70 12.83 0.13 6.52
N GLU A 71 13.11 1.36 6.93
CA GLU A 71 13.27 2.53 6.06
C GLU A 71 14.73 2.62 5.60
N GLY A 72 15.00 3.47 4.60
CA GLY A 72 16.35 3.81 4.13
C GLY A 72 16.71 3.23 2.76
N ASP A 73 15.80 2.52 2.11
CA ASP A 73 15.94 2.05 0.72
C ASP A 73 15.43 3.05 -0.33
N GLY A 74 14.76 4.12 0.12
CA GLY A 74 14.50 5.33 -0.67
C GLY A 74 15.62 6.36 -0.52
N ALA A 75 15.34 7.49 0.15
CA ALA A 75 16.40 8.40 0.59
C ALA A 75 17.20 7.79 1.76
N PRO A 76 18.48 8.15 1.92
CA PRO A 76 19.25 7.76 3.10
C PRO A 76 18.58 8.23 4.39
N LEU A 77 18.59 7.38 5.41
CA LEU A 77 18.20 7.77 6.76
C LEU A 77 19.18 8.80 7.35
N PRO A 78 18.77 9.59 8.36
CA PRO A 78 19.67 10.47 9.10
C PRO A 78 20.89 9.71 9.68
N PRO A 79 22.05 10.39 9.88
CA PRO A 79 23.28 9.76 10.39
C PRO A 79 23.12 9.05 11.76
N GLU A 80 22.08 9.38 12.50
CA GLU A 80 21.71 8.77 13.77
C GLU A 80 21.20 7.33 13.63
N TYR A 81 20.98 6.83 12.40
CA TYR A 81 20.59 5.46 12.12
C TYR A 81 21.78 4.65 11.62
N GLN A 82 21.95 3.46 12.18
CA GLN A 82 22.95 2.50 11.72
C GLN A 82 22.25 1.29 11.11
N PRO A 83 22.51 0.94 9.84
CA PRO A 83 22.05 -0.32 9.26
C PRO A 83 22.54 -1.53 10.05
N ASP A 84 21.63 -2.46 10.33
CA ASP A 84 22.00 -3.73 10.97
C ASP A 84 22.82 -4.58 9.98
N PRO A 85 23.91 -5.23 10.42
CA PRO A 85 24.69 -6.12 9.55
C PRO A 85 23.83 -7.25 8.98
N ALA A 86 24.06 -7.61 7.70
CA ALA A 86 23.42 -8.77 7.12
C ALA A 86 23.98 -10.05 7.77
N PRO A 87 23.15 -10.91 8.39
CA PRO A 87 23.65 -12.12 9.02
C PRO A 87 24.10 -13.16 7.98
N PRO A 88 24.98 -14.10 8.33
CA PRO A 88 25.58 -15.04 7.39
C PRO A 88 24.55 -15.82 6.55
N GLU A 89 23.43 -16.24 7.15
CA GLU A 89 22.40 -16.98 6.41
C GLU A 89 21.72 -16.13 5.34
N LEU A 90 21.55 -14.82 5.57
CA LEU A 90 21.01 -13.91 4.57
C LEU A 90 22.02 -13.68 3.44
N VAL A 91 23.29 -13.49 3.80
CA VAL A 91 24.39 -13.31 2.84
C VAL A 91 24.46 -14.51 1.90
N GLU A 92 24.49 -15.74 2.42
CA GLU A 92 24.52 -16.96 1.62
C GLU A 92 23.40 -16.99 0.57
N ARG A 93 22.16 -16.67 0.99
CA ARG A 93 20.99 -16.66 0.09
C ARG A 93 21.11 -15.58 -0.98
N LEU A 94 21.55 -14.38 -0.61
CA LEU A 94 21.78 -13.29 -1.55
C LEU A 94 22.89 -13.63 -2.56
N GLU A 95 23.93 -14.36 -2.16
CA GLU A 95 24.99 -14.82 -3.06
C GLU A 95 24.49 -15.86 -4.06
N ILE A 96 23.69 -16.82 -3.61
CA ILE A 96 23.02 -17.79 -4.50
C ILE A 96 22.19 -17.03 -5.55
N LEU A 97 21.36 -16.08 -5.12
CA LEU A 97 20.54 -15.28 -6.04
C LEU A 97 21.40 -14.44 -7.00
N ARG A 98 22.45 -13.78 -6.51
CA ARG A 98 23.34 -12.94 -7.32
C ARG A 98 24.04 -13.76 -8.41
N ASN A 99 24.57 -14.92 -8.05
CA ASN A 99 25.33 -15.78 -8.96
C ASN A 99 24.39 -16.49 -9.95
N GLY A 100 23.16 -16.79 -9.53
CA GLY A 100 22.17 -17.49 -10.33
C GLY A 100 21.17 -16.60 -11.06
N VAL A 101 21.30 -15.27 -11.04
CA VAL A 101 20.30 -14.33 -11.60
C VAL A 101 19.98 -14.59 -13.09
N ALA A 102 20.92 -15.15 -13.84
CA ALA A 102 20.72 -15.50 -15.26
C ALA A 102 19.68 -16.62 -15.46
N THR A 103 19.49 -17.48 -14.45
CA THR A 103 18.55 -18.61 -14.45
C THR A 103 17.12 -18.20 -14.09
N VAL A 104 16.95 -16.98 -13.56
CA VAL A 104 15.64 -16.38 -13.25
C VAL A 104 14.89 -16.05 -14.55
N VAL A 105 13.63 -16.46 -14.63
CA VAL A 105 12.76 -16.21 -15.78
C VAL A 105 12.57 -14.71 -15.99
N ALA A 106 12.44 -14.26 -17.25
CA ALA A 106 12.49 -12.84 -17.60
C ALA A 106 11.55 -11.96 -16.76
N ALA A 107 10.30 -12.40 -16.56
CA ALA A 107 9.30 -11.67 -15.78
C ALA A 107 9.66 -11.51 -14.29
N ALA A 108 10.43 -12.43 -13.71
CA ALA A 108 10.82 -12.41 -12.30
C ALA A 108 12.13 -11.65 -12.03
N ARG A 109 12.89 -11.28 -13.08
CA ARG A 109 14.22 -10.68 -12.93
C ARG A 109 14.19 -9.34 -12.21
N ASP A 110 13.23 -8.48 -12.51
CA ASP A 110 13.18 -7.14 -11.93
C ASP A 110 12.88 -7.17 -10.43
N PRO A 111 11.86 -7.92 -9.94
CA PRO A 111 11.69 -8.15 -8.50
C PRO A 111 12.94 -8.72 -7.82
N VAL A 112 13.60 -9.72 -8.42
CA VAL A 112 14.81 -10.32 -7.85
C VAL A 112 15.98 -9.33 -7.80
N ARG A 113 16.17 -8.52 -8.84
CA ARG A 113 17.18 -7.46 -8.87
C ARG A 113 16.88 -6.38 -7.83
N ALA A 114 15.62 -6.03 -7.60
CA ALA A 114 15.23 -5.09 -6.57
C ALA A 114 15.58 -5.61 -5.16
N VAL A 115 15.35 -6.90 -4.89
CA VAL A 115 15.80 -7.55 -3.64
C VAL A 115 17.32 -7.46 -3.50
N LEU A 116 18.08 -7.85 -4.54
CA LEU A 116 19.54 -7.80 -4.51
C LEU A 116 20.09 -6.38 -4.39
N GLY A 117 19.41 -5.39 -4.97
CA GLY A 117 19.83 -3.98 -4.97
C GLY A 117 19.88 -3.34 -3.58
N ARG A 118 19.21 -3.95 -2.59
CA ARG A 118 19.23 -3.55 -1.17
C ARG A 118 20.42 -4.09 -0.38
N TRP A 119 21.18 -5.02 -0.96
CA TRP A 119 22.39 -5.57 -0.34
C TRP A 119 23.63 -4.86 -0.88
N ARG A 120 24.31 -4.07 -0.05
CA ARG A 120 25.52 -3.34 -0.43
C ARG A 120 26.48 -3.26 0.74
N ALA A 121 27.78 -3.41 0.48
CA ALA A 121 28.84 -3.25 1.49
C ALA A 121 28.58 -4.05 2.80
N GLY A 122 28.02 -5.25 2.71
CA GLY A 122 27.75 -6.13 3.86
C GLY A 122 26.48 -5.80 4.66
N VAL A 123 25.70 -4.80 4.27
CA VAL A 123 24.42 -4.45 4.91
C VAL A 123 23.25 -4.67 3.95
N PHE A 124 22.09 -5.04 4.51
CA PHE A 124 20.83 -5.17 3.79
C PHE A 124 19.84 -4.16 4.37
N VAL A 125 19.35 -3.22 3.56
CA VAL A 125 18.53 -2.10 4.02
C VAL A 125 17.18 -2.09 3.31
N GLY A 126 16.10 -1.91 4.07
CA GLY A 126 14.76 -1.75 3.54
C GLY A 126 13.92 -3.03 3.51
N GLU A 127 12.64 -2.86 3.23
CA GLU A 127 11.67 -3.95 3.15
C GLU A 127 11.53 -4.45 1.70
N VAL A 128 11.43 -5.76 1.51
CA VAL A 128 11.25 -6.40 0.19
C VAL A 128 9.87 -7.02 -0.03
N ALA A 129 8.91 -6.82 0.88
CA ALA A 129 7.58 -7.39 0.78
C ALA A 129 6.90 -7.07 -0.55
N GLY A 130 7.06 -5.83 -1.05
CA GLY A 130 6.47 -5.41 -2.32
C GLY A 130 7.08 -6.11 -3.54
N ASP A 131 8.37 -6.42 -3.49
CA ASP A 131 9.05 -7.15 -4.57
C ASP A 131 8.69 -8.64 -4.54
N LEU A 132 8.59 -9.23 -3.35
CA LEU A 132 8.09 -10.59 -3.17
C LEU A 132 6.62 -10.72 -3.58
N TRP A 133 5.80 -9.69 -3.32
CA TRP A 133 4.41 -9.62 -3.79
C TRP A 133 4.32 -9.63 -5.31
N LYS A 134 5.17 -8.86 -6.01
CA LYS A 134 5.26 -8.89 -7.49
C LYS A 134 5.67 -10.27 -7.99
N LEU A 135 6.59 -10.94 -7.29
CA LEU A 135 7.04 -12.28 -7.64
C LEU A 135 5.91 -13.32 -7.51
N GLU A 136 5.06 -13.21 -6.48
CA GLU A 136 3.92 -14.11 -6.26
C GLU A 136 2.76 -13.93 -7.26
N HIS A 137 2.77 -12.86 -8.07
CA HIS A 137 1.88 -12.72 -9.23
C HIS A 137 2.32 -13.56 -10.43
N LEU A 138 3.56 -14.04 -10.44
CA LEU A 138 4.14 -14.76 -11.56
C LEU A 138 3.96 -16.28 -11.40
N PRO A 139 3.71 -17.01 -12.51
CA PRO A 139 3.73 -18.46 -12.49
C PRO A 139 5.05 -19.01 -11.97
N ARG A 140 4.97 -20.09 -11.18
CA ARG A 140 6.14 -20.86 -10.73
C ARG A 140 6.52 -21.92 -11.77
N PRO A 141 7.80 -22.37 -11.81
CA PRO A 141 8.93 -21.86 -11.02
C PRO A 141 9.45 -20.51 -11.54
N TRP A 142 10.07 -19.72 -10.66
CA TRP A 142 10.66 -18.43 -11.02
C TRP A 142 12.11 -18.54 -11.53
N SER A 143 12.73 -19.69 -11.31
CA SER A 143 14.07 -20.02 -11.81
C SER A 143 14.12 -21.46 -12.32
N SER A 144 14.95 -21.70 -13.33
CA SER A 144 15.28 -23.07 -13.77
C SER A 144 16.33 -23.75 -12.86
N ASP A 145 17.04 -22.98 -12.03
CA ASP A 145 18.00 -23.51 -11.05
C ASP A 145 17.31 -23.77 -9.70
N PRO A 146 17.29 -25.03 -9.21
CA PRO A 146 16.68 -25.39 -7.93
C PRO A 146 17.25 -24.64 -6.72
N ALA A 147 18.54 -24.30 -6.72
CA ALA A 147 19.17 -23.58 -5.61
C ALA A 147 18.67 -22.13 -5.55
N VAL A 148 18.54 -21.48 -6.72
CA VAL A 148 17.98 -20.13 -6.84
C VAL A 148 16.51 -20.13 -6.47
N GLN A 149 15.73 -21.10 -6.96
CA GLN A 149 14.32 -21.25 -6.60
C GLN A 149 14.14 -21.39 -5.08
N SER A 150 14.93 -22.26 -4.44
CA SER A 150 14.89 -22.45 -3.00
C SER A 150 15.28 -21.19 -2.22
N ALA A 151 16.28 -20.42 -2.71
CA ALA A 151 16.64 -19.14 -2.10
C ALA A 151 15.51 -18.10 -2.20
N LEU A 152 14.80 -18.03 -3.32
CA LEU A 152 13.62 -17.16 -3.47
C LEU A 152 12.49 -17.56 -2.52
N GLU A 153 12.20 -18.86 -2.41
CA GLU A 153 11.17 -19.37 -1.48
C GLU A 153 11.52 -19.09 -0.02
N TRP A 154 12.80 -19.19 0.33
CA TRP A 154 13.29 -18.87 1.67
C TRP A 154 12.98 -17.41 2.07
N PHE A 155 13.11 -16.45 1.14
CA PHE A 155 12.82 -15.05 1.43
C PHE A 155 11.40 -14.84 1.94
N PHE A 156 10.40 -15.54 1.40
CA PHE A 156 9.00 -15.43 1.85
C PHE A 156 8.80 -15.84 3.32
N GLY A 157 9.67 -16.68 3.87
CA GLY A 157 9.61 -17.09 5.29
C GLY A 157 10.35 -16.14 6.25
N THR A 158 11.25 -15.28 5.75
CA THR A 158 12.23 -14.59 6.61
C THR A 158 12.37 -13.10 6.37
N TYR A 159 11.86 -12.54 5.26
CA TYR A 159 12.12 -11.16 4.84
C TYR A 159 11.82 -10.09 5.90
N ARG A 160 10.83 -10.34 6.78
CA ARG A 160 10.45 -9.43 7.88
C ARG A 160 11.50 -9.27 8.98
N ARG A 161 12.53 -10.13 9.01
CA ARG A 161 13.58 -10.16 10.03
C ARG A 161 14.80 -9.31 9.65
N TYR A 162 14.91 -8.90 8.40
CA TYR A 162 16.09 -8.24 7.83
C TYR A 162 15.73 -6.86 7.29
N GLY A 163 16.74 -6.07 6.89
CA GLY A 163 16.48 -4.75 6.30
C GLY A 163 16.39 -3.61 7.32
N TYR A 164 16.65 -3.88 8.59
CA TYR A 164 16.51 -2.90 9.65
C TYR A 164 17.72 -1.97 9.75
N SER A 165 17.42 -0.73 10.10
CA SER A 165 18.38 0.21 10.69
C SER A 165 17.95 0.55 12.11
N THR A 166 18.91 0.60 13.03
CA THR A 166 18.71 0.90 14.45
C THR A 166 19.11 2.33 14.76
N LYS A 167 18.22 3.08 15.40
CA LYS A 167 18.44 4.46 15.84
C LYS A 167 19.37 4.51 17.06
N GLN A 168 20.35 5.41 17.04
CA GLN A 168 21.42 5.49 18.04
C GLN A 168 21.21 6.56 19.12
N ILE A 169 20.29 7.50 18.91
CA ILE A 169 19.96 8.55 19.90
C ILE A 169 18.45 8.70 20.06
N ASP A 170 18.02 9.32 21.14
CA ASP A 170 16.64 9.75 21.28
C ASP A 170 16.45 11.09 20.54
N SER A 171 15.46 11.20 19.65
CA SER A 171 15.11 12.49 19.05
C SER A 171 13.72 12.53 18.45
N TYR A 172 13.21 13.76 18.29
CA TYR A 172 12.07 14.06 17.44
C TYR A 172 12.48 14.02 15.96
N GLU A 173 11.62 13.44 15.12
CA GLU A 173 11.87 13.21 13.71
C GLU A 173 10.68 13.72 12.89
N ALA A 174 10.96 14.44 11.80
CA ALA A 174 9.93 15.03 10.97
C ALA A 174 8.96 13.97 10.40
N VAL A 175 7.68 14.32 10.40
CA VAL A 175 6.58 13.61 9.75
C VAL A 175 5.69 14.62 9.02
N GLN A 176 5.09 14.18 7.91
CA GLN A 176 4.25 15.03 7.06
C GLN A 176 3.11 14.24 6.42
N ALA A 177 2.22 14.93 5.71
CA ALA A 177 1.16 14.27 4.94
C ALA A 177 1.72 13.19 4.00
N GLY A 178 1.09 12.02 4.00
CA GLY A 178 1.54 10.80 3.33
C GLY A 178 2.25 9.81 4.26
N ASP A 179 2.87 10.28 5.35
CA ASP A 179 3.54 9.40 6.31
C ASP A 179 2.51 8.62 7.16
N GLN A 180 2.91 7.43 7.59
CA GLN A 180 2.09 6.54 8.41
C GLN A 180 2.73 6.31 9.78
N LEU A 181 1.90 6.34 10.82
CA LEU A 181 2.26 5.97 12.18
C LEU A 181 1.43 4.76 12.65
N VAL A 182 1.97 3.93 13.55
CA VAL A 182 1.29 2.74 14.09
C VAL A 182 1.53 2.63 15.58
N ALA A 183 0.44 2.51 16.37
CA ALA A 183 0.49 2.21 17.79
C ALA A 183 -0.22 0.88 18.08
N CYS A 184 0.39 -0.01 18.85
CA CYS A 184 -0.17 -1.30 19.20
C CYS A 184 -0.31 -1.50 20.72
N GLY A 185 -1.40 -2.15 21.14
CA GLY A 185 -1.58 -2.55 22.53
C GLY A 185 -1.63 -1.34 23.46
N GLN A 186 -0.59 -1.19 24.29
CA GLN A 186 -0.44 -0.09 25.26
C GLN A 186 0.64 0.92 24.83
N GLU A 187 1.17 0.81 23.60
CA GLU A 187 2.16 1.74 23.07
C GLU A 187 1.56 3.14 22.91
N GLU A 188 2.37 4.16 23.24
CA GLU A 188 2.05 5.56 23.02
C GLU A 188 3.12 6.21 22.14
N LEU A 189 2.69 6.82 21.05
CA LEU A 189 3.56 7.58 20.16
C LEU A 189 3.52 9.05 20.56
N ARG A 190 4.60 9.55 21.16
CA ARG A 190 4.73 10.96 21.48
C ARG A 190 4.97 11.75 20.19
N VAL A 191 4.07 12.69 19.89
CA VAL A 191 4.13 13.52 18.68
C VAL A 191 4.03 14.99 19.05
N ARG A 192 4.48 15.87 18.18
CA ARG A 192 4.27 17.32 18.28
C ARG A 192 4.09 17.97 16.90
N GLY A 193 3.45 19.13 16.84
CA GLY A 193 3.29 19.91 15.61
C GLY A 193 1.83 20.26 15.34
N GLN A 194 1.50 20.42 14.05
CA GLN A 194 0.14 20.73 13.59
C GLN A 194 -0.19 19.89 12.36
N PHE A 195 -0.94 18.82 12.57
CA PHE A 195 -1.31 17.89 11.49
C PHE A 195 -2.60 17.14 11.80
N ASP A 196 -3.21 16.62 10.74
CA ASP A 196 -4.43 15.83 10.82
C ASP A 196 -4.17 14.41 10.32
N CYS A 197 -4.74 13.44 11.04
CA CYS A 197 -4.69 12.04 10.71
C CYS A 197 -6.09 11.49 10.47
N LEU A 198 -6.20 10.56 9.53
CA LEU A 198 -7.25 9.56 9.55
C LEU A 198 -6.68 8.31 10.22
N ALA A 199 -7.41 7.73 11.15
CA ALA A 199 -6.95 6.58 11.90
C ALA A 199 -7.96 5.43 11.90
N LEU A 200 -7.46 4.23 11.67
CA LEU A 200 -8.24 3.00 11.71
C LEU A 200 -7.67 2.07 12.78
N GLU A 201 -8.53 1.62 13.69
CA GLU A 201 -8.17 0.67 14.74
C GLU A 201 -8.84 -0.69 14.53
N ASN A 202 -8.03 -1.74 14.70
CA ASN A 202 -8.50 -3.12 14.89
C ASN A 202 -8.26 -3.53 16.36
N PRO A 203 -9.30 -3.58 17.21
CA PRO A 203 -9.20 -3.93 18.63
C PRO A 203 -8.68 -5.36 18.88
N HIS A 204 -8.86 -6.25 17.91
CA HIS A 204 -8.47 -7.66 18.04
C HIS A 204 -7.01 -7.92 17.66
N ARG A 205 -6.32 -6.92 17.09
CA ARG A 205 -4.92 -7.02 16.69
C ARG A 205 -4.04 -6.26 17.67
N ARG A 206 -3.12 -6.92 18.38
CA ARG A 206 -2.26 -6.24 19.38
C ARG A 206 -0.80 -6.06 18.96
N SER A 207 -0.48 -6.37 17.70
CA SER A 207 0.89 -6.29 17.19
C SER A 207 0.93 -5.86 15.73
N SER A 208 1.98 -5.12 15.40
CA SER A 208 2.33 -4.71 14.04
C SER A 208 3.51 -5.54 13.53
N HIS A 209 3.58 -5.70 12.20
CA HIS A 209 4.75 -6.26 11.51
C HIS A 209 5.56 -5.22 10.74
N VAL A 210 5.23 -3.94 10.94
CA VAL A 210 6.00 -2.80 10.47
C VAL A 210 6.37 -1.91 11.66
N SER A 211 7.39 -1.09 11.47
CA SER A 211 7.84 -0.11 12.45
C SER A 211 6.78 0.96 12.74
N ALA A 212 6.84 1.56 13.93
CA ALA A 212 5.86 2.55 14.40
C ALA A 212 5.78 3.81 13.54
N ALA A 213 6.84 4.16 12.81
CA ALA A 213 6.83 5.21 11.80
C ALA A 213 7.27 4.65 10.44
N ARG A 214 6.56 5.07 9.38
CA ARG A 214 6.82 4.76 7.98
C ARG A 214 6.71 6.05 7.17
N ARG A 215 7.85 6.70 7.01
CA ARG A 215 8.01 8.01 6.37
C ARG A 215 8.33 7.81 4.91
N LEU A 216 7.46 8.29 4.04
CA LEU A 216 7.52 7.98 2.61
C LEU A 216 8.86 8.38 2.00
N ARG A 217 9.50 9.46 2.46
CA ARG A 217 10.80 9.90 1.93
C ARG A 217 11.89 8.83 1.99
N TYR A 218 11.84 7.94 2.97
CA TYR A 218 12.87 6.92 3.19
C TYR A 218 12.49 5.56 2.61
N LEU A 219 11.31 5.42 2.03
CA LEU A 219 10.85 4.18 1.40
C LEU A 219 11.21 4.19 -0.08
N LEU A 220 11.61 3.02 -0.61
CA LEU A 220 11.88 2.85 -2.03
C LEU A 220 10.67 3.28 -2.87
N ASP A 221 10.95 4.02 -3.95
CA ASP A 221 9.97 4.28 -4.98
C ASP A 221 9.84 3.08 -5.91
N THR A 222 8.66 2.47 -5.91
CA THR A 222 8.36 1.20 -6.60
C THR A 222 7.50 1.41 -7.84
N ALA A 223 7.33 2.65 -8.29
CA ALA A 223 6.44 3.03 -9.39
C ALA A 223 6.71 2.29 -10.72
N GLY A 224 7.86 1.62 -10.85
CA GLY A 224 8.09 0.55 -11.82
C GLY A 224 7.65 0.89 -13.24
N GLY A 225 8.46 1.65 -13.98
CA GLY A 225 8.39 1.76 -15.45
C GLY A 225 7.12 2.39 -16.06
N CYS A 226 6.09 2.70 -15.28
CA CYS A 226 4.80 3.09 -15.85
C CYS A 226 4.65 4.58 -16.15
N ASN A 227 5.53 5.49 -15.74
CA ASN A 227 5.39 6.87 -16.17
C ASN A 227 6.65 7.74 -16.02
N PRO A 228 7.55 7.81 -17.01
CA PRO A 228 8.67 8.75 -16.98
C PRO A 228 8.27 10.22 -17.18
N HIS A 229 7.01 10.51 -17.58
CA HIS A 229 6.57 11.84 -18.00
C HIS A 229 5.70 12.59 -16.97
N PHE A 230 5.24 11.94 -15.90
CA PHE A 230 4.32 12.51 -14.91
C PHE A 230 4.71 12.18 -13.46
N ASP A 231 5.98 12.37 -13.09
CA ASP A 231 6.51 12.17 -11.74
C ASP A 231 6.04 10.86 -11.07
N PRO A 232 6.61 9.72 -11.48
CA PRO A 232 6.19 8.42 -10.99
C PRO A 232 6.48 8.35 -9.49
N PHE A 233 5.45 8.05 -8.71
CA PHE A 233 5.52 7.96 -7.26
C PHE A 233 4.69 6.77 -6.80
N ARG A 234 5.31 5.75 -6.20
CA ARG A 234 4.61 4.67 -5.53
C ARG A 234 5.42 4.13 -4.36
N ARG A 235 4.98 4.41 -3.14
CA ARG A 235 5.66 3.97 -1.91
C ARG A 235 4.72 3.20 -1.02
N LEU A 236 5.24 2.18 -0.33
CA LEU A 236 4.46 1.19 0.38
C LEU A 236 4.74 1.30 1.90
N PRO A 237 4.10 2.24 2.63
CA PRO A 237 4.26 2.32 4.08
C PRO A 237 3.77 1.06 4.79
N LEU A 238 2.74 0.39 4.26
CA LEU A 238 2.21 -0.85 4.80
C LEU A 238 1.87 -1.82 3.66
N THR A 239 2.81 -2.73 3.38
CA THR A 239 2.66 -3.71 2.29
C THR A 239 1.92 -4.96 2.76
N TRP A 240 1.23 -5.62 1.85
CA TRP A 240 0.69 -6.95 2.12
C TRP A 240 1.82 -7.93 2.44
N GLN A 241 1.67 -8.65 3.54
CA GLN A 241 2.67 -9.60 4.03
C GLN A 241 2.11 -11.01 4.02
N LEU A 242 2.72 -11.88 3.21
CA LEU A 242 2.39 -13.29 3.19
C LEU A 242 2.66 -13.95 4.56
N ASP A 243 1.75 -14.80 5.00
CA ASP A 243 1.84 -15.57 6.24
C ASP A 243 2.91 -16.68 6.14
N ALA A 244 2.85 -17.48 5.07
CA ALA A 244 3.79 -18.54 4.74
C ALA A 244 3.95 -18.69 3.20
N PRO A 245 5.11 -19.14 2.69
CA PRO A 245 5.31 -19.34 1.25
C PRO A 245 4.21 -20.21 0.62
N GLY A 246 3.56 -19.70 -0.43
CA GLY A 246 2.44 -20.39 -1.09
C GLY A 246 1.10 -20.34 -0.33
N GLY A 247 1.03 -19.62 0.79
CA GLY A 247 -0.22 -19.35 1.49
C GLY A 247 -1.22 -18.58 0.63
N ASP A 248 -2.49 -18.93 0.79
CA ASP A 248 -3.61 -18.30 0.09
C ASP A 248 -4.49 -17.45 1.02
N GLY A 249 -4.03 -17.19 2.26
CA GLY A 249 -4.77 -16.42 3.26
C GLY A 249 -4.83 -14.92 2.98
N ASP A 250 -5.46 -14.19 3.90
CA ASP A 250 -5.63 -12.74 3.79
C ASP A 250 -4.33 -11.94 4.08
N GLY A 251 -3.25 -12.62 4.43
CA GLY A 251 -1.98 -12.03 4.85
C GLY A 251 -1.93 -11.67 6.33
N LEU A 252 -0.78 -11.20 6.80
CA LEU A 252 -0.54 -10.89 8.20
C LEU A 252 -1.00 -9.48 8.60
N ASN A 253 -0.92 -8.54 7.67
CA ASN A 253 -1.43 -7.18 7.86
C ASN A 253 -2.93 -7.21 7.55
N TRP A 254 -3.73 -6.70 8.49
CA TRP A 254 -5.20 -6.63 8.35
C TRP A 254 -5.66 -5.36 7.61
N VAL A 255 -4.76 -4.41 7.42
CA VAL A 255 -4.92 -3.24 6.56
C VAL A 255 -3.61 -3.02 5.83
N ASN A 256 -3.67 -2.51 4.61
CA ASN A 256 -2.50 -2.04 3.87
C ASN A 256 -2.67 -0.62 3.39
N SER A 257 -1.56 -0.03 2.99
CA SER A 257 -1.48 1.35 2.52
C SER A 257 -0.35 1.45 1.49
N HIS A 258 -0.69 2.00 0.32
CA HIS A 258 0.29 2.49 -0.62
C HIS A 258 -0.04 3.92 -1.04
N VAL A 259 1.00 4.74 -1.14
CA VAL A 259 0.85 6.13 -1.57
C VAL A 259 1.34 6.23 -3.00
N VAL A 260 0.47 6.67 -3.90
CA VAL A 260 0.68 6.62 -5.33
C VAL A 260 0.20 7.90 -6.00
N ASN A 261 0.97 8.37 -6.98
CA ASN A 261 0.53 9.35 -7.95
C ASN A 261 -0.03 8.60 -9.16
N ILE A 262 -1.33 8.74 -9.42
CA ILE A 262 -2.05 8.00 -10.45
C ILE A 262 -2.36 8.96 -11.62
N PRO A 263 -1.56 8.96 -12.69
CA PRO A 263 -1.87 9.73 -13.89
C PRO A 263 -2.91 8.99 -14.72
N GLN A 264 -3.80 9.75 -15.39
CA GLN A 264 -4.85 9.20 -16.22
C GLN A 264 -4.30 8.18 -17.23
N GLU A 265 -3.18 8.45 -17.89
CA GLU A 265 -2.64 7.64 -18.99
C GLU A 265 -2.35 6.18 -18.60
N THR A 266 -1.95 5.95 -17.35
CA THR A 266 -1.47 4.64 -16.88
C THR A 266 -2.35 4.04 -15.79
N SER A 267 -3.48 4.67 -15.52
CA SER A 267 -4.45 4.20 -14.56
C SER A 267 -5.33 3.13 -15.20
N PRO A 268 -5.43 1.90 -14.68
CA PRO A 268 -6.35 0.89 -15.20
C PRO A 268 -7.71 0.94 -14.49
N THR A 269 -8.77 0.62 -15.22
CA THR A 269 -10.08 0.35 -14.59
C THR A 269 -10.05 -1.07 -14.03
N HIS A 270 -10.31 -1.22 -12.74
CA HIS A 270 -10.24 -2.52 -12.08
C HIS A 270 -11.33 -2.66 -11.02
N PHE A 271 -11.49 -3.86 -10.47
CA PHE A 271 -12.34 -4.12 -9.31
C PHE A 271 -11.69 -5.17 -8.41
N HIS A 272 -12.15 -5.20 -7.16
CA HIS A 272 -11.89 -6.29 -6.24
C HIS A 272 -13.14 -7.15 -6.13
N PRO A 273 -13.03 -8.48 -6.30
CA PRO A 273 -14.20 -9.33 -6.42
C PRO A 273 -14.93 -9.50 -5.08
N VAL A 274 -16.26 -9.66 -5.13
CA VAL A 274 -17.07 -10.01 -3.95
C VAL A 274 -16.74 -11.44 -3.49
N ARG A 275 -16.39 -12.30 -4.45
CA ARG A 275 -15.85 -13.65 -4.23
C ARG A 275 -14.34 -13.63 -4.48
N PRO A 276 -13.51 -13.57 -3.42
CA PRO A 276 -12.06 -13.52 -3.58
C PRO A 276 -11.52 -14.69 -4.42
N ALA A 277 -10.59 -14.40 -5.32
CA ALA A 277 -9.81 -15.43 -6.01
C ALA A 277 -8.82 -16.13 -5.06
N ARG A 278 -8.35 -15.40 -4.03
CA ARG A 278 -7.55 -15.89 -2.91
C ARG A 278 -7.96 -15.24 -1.59
N GLY A 279 -7.76 -15.94 -0.48
CA GLY A 279 -8.11 -15.49 0.87
C GLY A 279 -9.57 -15.73 1.20
N GLY A 280 -9.97 -15.29 2.40
CA GLY A 280 -11.33 -15.46 2.89
C GLY A 280 -12.19 -14.22 2.72
N GLN A 281 -11.61 -13.03 2.93
CA GLN A 281 -12.37 -11.78 2.97
C GLN A 281 -12.40 -11.07 1.62
N ALA A 282 -13.54 -10.48 1.24
CA ALA A 282 -13.60 -9.59 0.09
C ALA A 282 -12.73 -8.34 0.34
N GLN A 283 -11.94 -7.93 -0.64
CA GLN A 283 -11.04 -6.79 -0.50
C GLN A 283 -11.82 -5.48 -0.68
N ILE A 284 -11.84 -4.66 0.36
CA ILE A 284 -12.31 -3.27 0.30
C ILE A 284 -11.13 -2.38 -0.09
N GLU A 285 -11.38 -1.40 -0.94
CA GLU A 285 -10.43 -0.33 -1.26
C GLU A 285 -10.97 1.02 -0.77
N MET A 286 -10.09 1.88 -0.29
CA MET A 286 -10.42 3.23 0.15
C MET A 286 -9.35 4.20 -0.33
N TYR A 287 -9.77 5.40 -0.73
CA TYR A 287 -8.86 6.48 -1.14
C TYR A 287 -8.82 7.55 -0.08
N LEU A 288 -7.63 7.87 0.43
CA LEU A 288 -7.35 9.08 1.19
C LEU A 288 -6.55 10.03 0.29
N VAL A 289 -7.22 11.05 -0.24
CA VAL A 289 -6.64 11.96 -1.23
C VAL A 289 -5.67 12.92 -0.55
N LEU A 290 -4.46 13.01 -1.09
CA LEU A 290 -3.36 13.80 -0.55
C LEU A 290 -3.07 15.01 -1.43
N ASP A 291 -2.43 16.02 -0.85
CA ASP A 291 -1.94 17.17 -1.61
C ASP A 291 -0.61 16.82 -2.33
N PRO A 292 -0.58 16.80 -3.67
CA PRO A 292 0.63 16.47 -4.43
C PRO A 292 1.77 17.47 -4.23
N THR A 293 1.47 18.71 -3.82
CA THR A 293 2.48 19.75 -3.60
C THR A 293 3.43 19.42 -2.44
N VAL A 294 2.98 18.59 -1.48
CA VAL A 294 3.79 18.13 -0.33
C VAL A 294 5.03 17.35 -0.77
N TYR A 295 4.98 16.71 -1.94
CA TYR A 295 6.10 15.99 -2.54
C TYR A 295 6.63 16.65 -3.81
N GLY A 296 6.18 17.87 -4.13
CA GLY A 296 6.58 18.60 -5.32
C GLY A 296 6.18 17.92 -6.63
N LEU A 297 5.10 17.12 -6.62
CA LEU A 297 4.65 16.39 -7.80
C LEU A 297 3.97 17.34 -8.79
N ASN A 298 4.37 17.28 -10.06
CA ASN A 298 3.78 18.08 -11.12
C ASN A 298 2.46 17.48 -11.61
N THR A 299 1.35 18.09 -11.24
CA THR A 299 0.02 17.70 -11.71
C THR A 299 -0.36 18.31 -13.06
N SER A 300 0.46 19.21 -13.62
CA SER A 300 0.15 19.99 -14.83
C SER A 300 -1.21 20.69 -14.78
N GLY A 301 -1.71 21.03 -13.59
CA GLY A 301 -3.02 21.64 -13.38
C GLY A 301 -4.22 20.73 -13.68
N ARG A 302 -3.98 19.42 -13.91
CA ARG A 302 -5.06 18.45 -14.14
C ARG A 302 -5.90 18.28 -12.88
N LYS A 303 -7.20 18.06 -13.08
CA LYS A 303 -8.16 17.85 -12.00
C LYS A 303 -8.23 16.37 -11.66
N ALA A 304 -8.17 16.05 -10.38
CA ALA A 304 -8.29 14.69 -9.90
C ALA A 304 -9.76 14.20 -9.95
N TRP A 305 -9.96 12.94 -10.34
CA TRP A 305 -11.29 12.31 -10.39
C TRP A 305 -11.24 10.84 -9.96
N LEU A 306 -12.36 10.34 -9.45
CA LEU A 306 -12.68 8.93 -9.40
C LEU A 306 -13.72 8.63 -10.47
N VAL A 307 -13.51 7.57 -11.25
CA VAL A 307 -14.56 6.92 -12.03
C VAL A 307 -14.94 5.64 -11.31
N ALA A 308 -16.24 5.43 -11.06
CA ALA A 308 -16.75 4.24 -10.38
C ALA A 308 -17.89 3.60 -11.17
N LEU A 309 -17.89 2.27 -11.25
CA LEU A 309 -18.88 1.43 -11.89
C LEU A 309 -19.57 0.59 -10.79
N PRO A 310 -20.69 1.07 -10.22
CA PRO A 310 -21.35 0.46 -9.05
C PRO A 310 -22.13 -0.83 -9.38
N ASP A 311 -22.27 -1.16 -10.67
CA ASP A 311 -22.92 -2.38 -11.15
C ASP A 311 -22.11 -3.00 -12.30
N LEU A 312 -21.30 -4.01 -11.97
CA LEU A 312 -20.49 -4.71 -12.97
C LEU A 312 -21.32 -5.54 -13.97
N ARG A 313 -22.63 -5.71 -13.74
CA ARG A 313 -23.54 -6.34 -14.72
C ARG A 313 -23.96 -5.37 -15.82
N ASP A 314 -23.83 -4.07 -15.59
CA ASP A 314 -24.15 -3.01 -16.52
C ASP A 314 -23.03 -1.96 -16.55
N LEU A 315 -22.01 -2.24 -17.35
CA LEU A 315 -20.82 -1.39 -17.48
C LEU A 315 -21.09 -0.04 -18.17
N SER A 316 -22.30 0.20 -18.68
CA SER A 316 -22.69 1.52 -19.19
C SER A 316 -23.01 2.51 -18.06
N ARG A 317 -23.25 2.00 -16.85
CA ARG A 317 -23.58 2.82 -15.67
C ARG A 317 -22.32 3.11 -14.87
N TYR A 318 -21.92 4.38 -14.88
CA TYR A 318 -20.80 4.86 -14.09
C TYR A 318 -21.13 6.18 -13.37
N GLN A 319 -20.32 6.48 -12.36
CA GLN A 319 -20.31 7.73 -11.63
C GLN A 319 -18.92 8.35 -11.77
N ARG A 320 -18.87 9.68 -11.84
CA ARG A 320 -17.61 10.42 -11.86
C ARG A 320 -17.63 11.43 -10.72
N VAL A 321 -16.66 11.31 -9.82
CA VAL A 321 -16.58 12.09 -8.58
C VAL A 321 -15.31 12.95 -8.61
N PRO A 322 -15.40 14.28 -8.46
CA PRO A 322 -14.20 15.11 -8.35
C PRO A 322 -13.50 14.82 -7.03
N LEU A 323 -12.16 14.76 -7.06
CA LEU A 323 -11.35 14.50 -5.87
C LEU A 323 -10.52 15.72 -5.50
N GLU A 324 -10.42 15.98 -4.20
CA GLU A 324 -9.63 17.05 -3.62
C GLU A 324 -8.84 16.55 -2.39
N PRO A 325 -7.67 17.11 -2.08
CA PRO A 325 -6.93 16.76 -0.86
C PRO A 325 -7.80 16.83 0.40
N GLY A 326 -7.69 15.80 1.24
CA GLY A 326 -8.52 15.63 2.44
C GLY A 326 -9.88 14.97 2.20
N MET A 327 -10.19 14.56 0.97
CA MET A 327 -11.31 13.65 0.72
C MET A 327 -10.95 12.21 1.05
N PHE A 328 -11.95 11.48 1.54
CA PHE A 328 -11.90 10.05 1.79
C PHE A 328 -13.02 9.34 1.03
N VAL A 329 -12.67 8.29 0.30
CA VAL A 329 -13.63 7.48 -0.47
C VAL A 329 -13.59 6.06 0.01
N TYR A 330 -14.76 5.49 0.28
CA TYR A 330 -14.96 4.07 0.55
C TYR A 330 -15.50 3.38 -0.71
N ILE A 331 -14.78 2.37 -1.18
CA ILE A 331 -15.09 1.60 -2.39
C ILE A 331 -15.33 0.13 -1.98
N PRO A 332 -16.61 -0.31 -1.92
CA PRO A 332 -16.91 -1.68 -1.54
C PRO A 332 -16.47 -2.70 -2.62
N PRO A 333 -16.26 -3.97 -2.24
CA PRO A 333 -15.98 -5.05 -3.20
C PRO A 333 -17.09 -5.15 -4.26
N GLY A 334 -16.72 -5.58 -5.46
CA GLY A 334 -17.60 -5.66 -6.62
C GLY A 334 -17.87 -4.32 -7.30
N THR A 335 -17.13 -3.27 -6.94
CA THR A 335 -17.21 -1.95 -7.59
C THR A 335 -16.04 -1.77 -8.53
N GLY A 336 -16.33 -1.57 -9.83
CA GLY A 336 -15.31 -1.14 -10.78
C GLY A 336 -14.88 0.28 -10.46
N HIS A 337 -13.59 0.58 -10.51
CA HIS A 337 -13.12 1.92 -10.21
C HIS A 337 -11.76 2.23 -10.84
N ARG A 338 -11.47 3.53 -10.91
CA ARG A 338 -10.23 4.08 -11.44
C ARG A 338 -9.99 5.51 -10.94
N GLY A 339 -8.85 5.76 -10.33
CA GLY A 339 -8.38 7.12 -10.02
C GLY A 339 -7.74 7.79 -11.24
N LEU A 340 -8.02 9.07 -11.47
CA LEU A 340 -7.47 9.87 -12.58
C LEU A 340 -6.79 11.11 -12.02
N ASP A 341 -5.53 11.31 -12.38
CA ASP A 341 -4.70 12.47 -12.02
C ASP A 341 -4.72 12.80 -10.52
N VAL A 342 -4.61 11.75 -9.70
CA VAL A 342 -4.80 11.82 -8.25
C VAL A 342 -3.56 11.35 -7.50
N PHE A 343 -3.13 12.13 -6.52
CA PHE A 343 -2.17 11.69 -5.51
C PHE A 343 -2.93 11.19 -4.28
N VAL A 344 -2.78 9.91 -3.97
CA VAL A 344 -3.67 9.23 -3.03
C VAL A 344 -2.92 8.21 -2.20
N ASN A 345 -3.28 8.11 -0.92
CA ASN A 345 -3.02 6.94 -0.13
C ASN A 345 -4.16 5.94 -0.32
N VAL A 346 -3.91 4.87 -1.06
CA VAL A 346 -4.86 3.78 -1.25
C VAL A 346 -4.72 2.81 -0.09
N LEU A 347 -5.82 2.63 0.63
CA LEU A 347 -5.94 1.75 1.77
C LEU A 347 -6.76 0.52 1.40
N THR A 348 -6.39 -0.65 1.88
CA THR A 348 -7.15 -1.87 1.63
C THR A 348 -7.33 -2.72 2.87
N ILE A 349 -8.48 -3.39 2.99
CA ILE A 349 -8.79 -4.37 4.04
C ILE A 349 -9.22 -5.68 3.35
N PRO A 350 -8.64 -6.84 3.70
CA PRO A 350 -7.52 -7.02 4.62
C PRO A 350 -6.19 -6.49 4.05
N GLY A 351 -6.15 -6.22 2.74
CA GLY A 351 -4.93 -5.77 2.08
C GLY A 351 -4.94 -6.01 0.57
N PHE A 352 -3.92 -5.51 -0.15
CA PHE A 352 -3.67 -5.83 -1.58
C PHE A 352 -3.26 -7.29 -1.75
N LYS A 353 -4.23 -8.19 -1.70
CA LYS A 353 -4.00 -9.62 -1.84
C LYS A 353 -3.65 -9.95 -3.29
N PRO A 354 -2.59 -10.72 -3.55
CA PRO A 354 -2.29 -11.16 -4.91
C PRO A 354 -3.49 -11.80 -5.59
N HIS A 355 -3.66 -11.53 -6.88
CA HIS A 355 -4.73 -12.07 -7.73
C HIS A 355 -6.17 -11.59 -7.43
N ASN A 356 -6.37 -10.65 -6.49
CA ASN A 356 -7.68 -10.07 -6.20
C ASN A 356 -7.91 -8.68 -6.83
N GLU A 357 -7.03 -8.23 -7.71
CA GLU A 357 -7.23 -7.04 -8.54
C GLU A 357 -7.51 -7.49 -9.97
N LEU A 358 -8.71 -7.21 -10.47
CA LEU A 358 -9.19 -7.70 -11.77
C LEU A 358 -9.46 -6.54 -12.72
N TYR A 359 -8.87 -6.58 -13.92
CA TYR A 359 -8.85 -5.45 -14.85
C TYR A 359 -10.01 -5.47 -15.86
N LEU A 360 -10.77 -4.37 -15.91
CA LEU A 360 -12.05 -4.25 -16.62
C LEU A 360 -11.99 -3.54 -17.97
N ASP A 361 -10.88 -2.85 -18.31
CA ASP A 361 -10.87 -1.93 -19.46
C ASP A 361 -11.33 -2.60 -20.77
N ARG A 362 -10.98 -3.88 -20.99
CA ARG A 362 -11.48 -4.65 -22.14
C ARG A 362 -12.99 -4.90 -22.12
N ASP A 363 -13.54 -5.30 -20.97
CA ASP A 363 -14.97 -5.57 -20.85
C ASP A 363 -15.79 -4.27 -20.97
N VAL A 364 -15.27 -3.14 -20.47
CA VAL A 364 -15.89 -1.83 -20.64
C VAL A 364 -15.93 -1.46 -22.12
N ALA A 365 -14.79 -1.58 -22.84
CA ALA A 365 -14.72 -1.31 -24.26
C ALA A 365 -15.70 -2.19 -25.09
N GLU A 366 -15.76 -3.49 -24.80
CA GLU A 366 -16.61 -4.44 -25.54
C GLU A 366 -18.10 -4.32 -25.22
N ARG A 367 -18.47 -4.03 -23.96
CA ARG A 367 -19.88 -4.07 -23.49
C ARG A 367 -20.54 -2.68 -23.42
N ALA A 368 -19.78 -1.62 -23.15
CA ALA A 368 -20.30 -0.26 -23.01
C ALA A 368 -19.85 0.68 -24.16
N GLY A 369 -18.83 0.29 -24.94
CA GLY A 369 -18.27 1.14 -25.99
C GLY A 369 -17.81 2.50 -25.46
N ASP A 370 -18.01 3.56 -26.24
CA ASP A 370 -17.57 4.92 -25.91
C ASP A 370 -18.39 5.61 -24.80
N THR A 371 -19.41 4.94 -24.24
CA THR A 371 -20.30 5.55 -23.24
C THR A 371 -19.67 5.62 -21.85
N THR A 372 -18.76 4.70 -21.52
CA THR A 372 -18.10 4.63 -20.21
C THR A 372 -16.59 4.84 -20.37
N PRO A 373 -15.95 5.70 -19.57
CA PRO A 373 -14.50 5.90 -19.64
C PRO A 373 -13.73 4.63 -19.28
N TYR A 374 -12.75 4.25 -20.10
CA TYR A 374 -11.78 3.18 -19.85
C TYR A 374 -10.37 3.59 -20.31
N ASN A 375 -9.37 2.74 -20.09
CA ASN A 375 -8.01 2.95 -20.59
C ASN A 375 -7.74 2.10 -21.83
N GLU A 376 -7.76 2.74 -23.00
CA GLU A 376 -7.49 2.10 -24.29
C GLU A 376 -6.08 1.47 -24.39
N ASN A 377 -5.11 1.97 -23.61
CA ASN A 377 -3.75 1.44 -23.63
C ASN A 377 -3.60 0.16 -22.79
N LEU A 378 -4.59 -0.17 -21.96
CA LEU A 378 -4.49 -1.25 -20.97
C LEU A 378 -5.50 -2.39 -21.19
N LEU A 379 -6.12 -2.46 -22.37
CA LEU A 379 -7.02 -3.56 -22.76
C LEU A 379 -6.35 -4.94 -22.62
N GLY A 380 -5.02 -5.00 -22.76
CA GLY A 380 -4.21 -6.20 -22.60
C GLY A 380 -4.16 -6.76 -21.18
N MET A 381 -4.53 -5.99 -20.15
CA MET A 381 -4.36 -6.36 -18.75
C MET A 381 -5.44 -7.30 -18.19
N LYS A 382 -6.53 -7.55 -18.93
CA LYS A 382 -7.60 -8.47 -18.50
C LYS A 382 -7.01 -9.81 -18.05
N ASN A 383 -7.29 -10.19 -16.81
CA ASN A 383 -6.67 -11.32 -16.10
C ASN A 383 -7.69 -12.34 -15.56
N TYR A 384 -8.90 -12.37 -16.14
CA TYR A 384 -9.94 -13.34 -15.85
C TYR A 384 -10.67 -13.74 -17.13
N GLU A 385 -11.37 -14.89 -17.11
CA GLU A 385 -12.14 -15.37 -18.26
C GLU A 385 -13.53 -14.74 -18.32
N ARG A 386 -14.29 -14.85 -17.22
CA ARG A 386 -15.69 -14.41 -17.13
C ARG A 386 -15.91 -13.52 -15.91
N LEU A 387 -16.52 -12.36 -16.13
CA LEU A 387 -16.81 -11.41 -15.06
C LEU A 387 -17.78 -12.00 -14.03
N GLU A 388 -18.73 -12.81 -14.49
CA GLU A 388 -19.82 -13.36 -13.68
C GLU A 388 -19.34 -14.33 -12.58
N ASP A 389 -18.14 -14.88 -12.71
CA ASP A 389 -17.54 -15.79 -11.71
C ASP A 389 -17.17 -15.05 -10.41
N TYR A 390 -17.08 -13.72 -10.47
CA TYR A 390 -16.59 -12.85 -9.38
C TYR A 390 -17.65 -11.93 -8.76
N LEU A 391 -18.89 -11.96 -9.28
CA LEU A 391 -20.00 -11.09 -8.88
C LEU A 391 -20.86 -11.64 -7.73
#